data_AF-A0A416HKF1-F1
#
_entry.id   AF-A0A416HKF1-F1
#
_cell.length_a   1.000
_cell.length_b   1.000
_cell.length_c   1.000
_cell.angle_alpha   90.00
_cell.angle_beta   90.00
_cell.angle_gamma   90.00
#
_symmetry.space_group_name_H-M   'P 1'
#
loop_
_entity.id
_entity.type
_entity.pdbx_description
1 polymer ?
#
loop_
_entity_poly.entity_id
_entity_poly.type
_entity_poly.pdbx_seq_one_letter_code
_entity_poly.pdbx_strand_id
1 'polypeptide(L)'
;MAIKADFHLHSSYSGDSQAPMEEMIRKGISLGLSQMCFTEHMDFDFPVSTDTPAGFFEVNTDSYLYDLLKYKAEYRKEIQVSFGIELGLQAYLTGLQSAYTNAFDFDFIIGSSHLCKGRDPYDALFYEGRTEEEAYREYFSSIIENLEAFHDFDIYGHLDYVVRYGPGKDKNYTYEKYQDLFERILDLLLENGIGMEINTGGLRYGLKELHPCRKVLERYREKGGETVTVGSDAHRPEDICREFGRAETLLKDCGFSYYTVFSKRTPSYIKL
;
A
#
# COMPACT_ATOMS: atom_id res chain seq x y z
N MET A 1 20.07 6.03 -7.45
CA MET A 1 18.61 5.88 -7.34
C MET A 1 18.06 7.25 -6.97
N ALA A 2 17.16 7.79 -7.79
CA ALA A 2 16.55 9.10 -7.55
C ALA A 2 15.48 9.03 -6.45
N ILE A 3 14.74 7.92 -6.38
CA ILE A 3 13.82 7.64 -5.27
C ILE A 3 14.64 7.36 -4.01
N LYS A 4 14.44 8.19 -3.00
CA LYS A 4 15.16 8.15 -1.71
C LYS A 4 14.22 8.07 -0.52
N ALA A 5 12.99 7.62 -0.74
CA ALA A 5 12.04 7.30 0.30
C ALA A 5 11.29 6.00 0.00
N ASP A 6 11.08 5.19 1.03
CA ASP A 6 10.25 3.99 0.97
C ASP A 6 9.04 4.18 1.88
N PHE A 7 7.85 4.22 1.28
CA PHE A 7 6.60 4.62 1.92
C PHE A 7 5.63 3.46 2.10
N HIS A 8 6.13 2.22 2.16
CA HIS A 8 5.33 1.03 2.52
C HIS A 8 6.24 -0.04 3.12
N LEU A 9 6.24 -0.17 4.45
CA LEU A 9 7.15 -1.02 5.23
C LEU A 9 6.45 -1.63 6.44
N HIS A 10 6.73 -2.91 6.72
CA HIS A 10 6.17 -3.66 7.85
C HIS A 10 7.27 -4.27 8.71
N SER A 11 7.30 -3.89 9.98
CA SER A 11 8.22 -4.45 10.97
C SER A 11 7.52 -5.53 11.80
N SER A 12 8.17 -6.04 12.84
CA SER A 12 7.61 -7.02 13.77
C SER A 12 6.35 -6.56 14.52
N TYR A 13 5.83 -5.36 14.25
CA TYR A 13 4.54 -4.88 14.71
C TYR A 13 3.37 -5.36 13.83
N SER A 14 3.61 -5.63 12.54
CA SER A 14 2.70 -6.42 11.70
C SER A 14 2.83 -7.92 12.01
N GLY A 15 1.71 -8.64 12.13
CA GLY A 15 1.72 -10.06 12.51
C GLY A 15 2.44 -11.00 11.53
N ASP A 16 2.51 -10.63 10.25
CA ASP A 16 3.15 -11.39 9.17
C ASP A 16 4.61 -10.98 8.91
N SER A 17 5.15 -10.06 9.73
CA SER A 17 6.56 -9.69 9.73
C SER A 17 7.22 -10.09 11.05
N GLN A 18 8.51 -10.38 10.98
CA GLN A 18 9.36 -10.67 12.14
C GLN A 18 10.59 -9.74 12.17
N ALA A 19 10.65 -8.77 11.26
CA ALA A 19 11.79 -7.90 11.10
C ALA A 19 11.82 -6.82 12.19
N PRO A 20 12.88 -6.74 13.02
CA PRO A 20 12.99 -5.65 13.98
C PRO A 20 13.02 -4.30 13.27
N MET A 21 12.22 -3.34 13.74
CA MET A 21 12.14 -1.99 13.15
C MET A 21 13.53 -1.34 13.02
N GLU A 22 14.38 -1.47 14.03
CA GLU A 22 15.74 -0.92 14.01
C GLU A 22 16.60 -1.51 12.90
N GLU A 23 16.51 -2.81 12.62
CA GLU A 23 17.26 -3.45 11.54
C GLU A 23 16.81 -2.92 10.18
N MET A 24 15.49 -2.71 10.00
CA MET A 24 14.95 -2.09 8.79
C MET A 24 15.44 -0.65 8.63
N ILE A 25 15.50 0.13 9.71
CA ILE A 25 16.04 1.51 9.70
C ILE A 25 17.51 1.51 9.28
N ARG A 26 18.35 0.70 9.94
CA ARG A 26 19.78 0.58 9.62
C ARG A 26 19.99 0.15 8.17
N LYS A 27 19.16 -0.78 7.68
CA LYS A 27 19.18 -1.21 6.30
C LYS A 27 18.82 -0.08 5.33
N GLY A 28 17.76 0.68 5.59
CA GLY A 28 17.40 1.85 4.79
C GLY A 28 18.51 2.90 4.73
N ILE A 29 19.15 3.20 5.86
CA ILE A 29 20.34 4.08 5.91
C ILE A 29 21.46 3.53 5.02
N SER A 30 21.76 2.23 5.10
CA SER A 30 22.80 1.60 4.28
C SER A 30 22.52 1.64 2.77
N LEU A 31 21.25 1.65 2.38
CA LEU A 31 20.80 1.82 0.99
C LEU A 31 20.78 3.31 0.56
N GLY A 32 21.05 4.22 1.50
CA GLY A 32 21.08 5.65 1.31
C GLY A 32 19.69 6.26 1.14
N LEU A 33 18.66 5.69 1.78
CA LEU A 33 17.36 6.34 1.94
C LEU A 33 17.51 7.59 2.80
N SER A 34 16.77 8.64 2.45
CA SER A 34 16.65 9.87 3.24
C SER A 34 15.40 9.87 4.11
N GLN A 35 14.37 9.12 3.70
CA GLN A 35 13.12 8.97 4.44
C GLN A 35 12.62 7.52 4.38
N MET A 36 11.86 7.13 5.38
CA MET A 36 11.11 5.88 5.40
C MET A 36 9.85 6.06 6.23
N CYS A 37 8.75 5.45 5.79
CA CYS A 37 7.50 5.41 6.53
C CYS A 37 7.17 3.96 6.86
N PHE A 38 7.08 3.66 8.15
CA PHE A 38 6.49 2.39 8.58
C PHE A 38 4.97 2.50 8.44
N THR A 39 4.35 1.46 7.94
CA THR A 39 2.92 1.39 7.62
C THR A 39 2.40 0.03 8.07
N GLU A 40 2.54 -0.25 9.37
CA GLU A 40 2.11 -1.52 9.97
C GLU A 40 0.63 -1.82 9.64
N HIS A 41 0.24 -3.09 9.65
CA HIS A 41 -1.13 -3.49 9.34
C HIS A 41 -2.12 -3.08 10.43
N MET A 42 -3.26 -2.56 10.00
CA MET A 42 -4.48 -2.48 10.80
C MET A 42 -5.66 -2.97 9.96
N ASP A 43 -6.03 -4.24 10.14
CA ASP A 43 -7.15 -4.87 9.45
C ASP A 43 -8.21 -5.32 10.47
N PHE A 44 -9.22 -4.48 10.65
CA PHE A 44 -10.35 -4.81 11.50
C PHE A 44 -11.17 -5.96 10.90
N ASP A 45 -11.65 -6.86 11.75
CA ASP A 45 -12.53 -7.98 11.38
C ASP A 45 -11.87 -8.96 10.39
N PHE A 46 -10.54 -9.13 10.49
CA PHE A 46 -9.83 -10.11 9.70
C PHE A 46 -10.23 -11.56 10.08
N PRO A 47 -10.48 -12.46 9.11
CA PRO A 47 -10.89 -13.84 9.40
C PRO A 47 -9.93 -14.59 10.32
N VAL A 48 -10.48 -15.12 11.41
CA VAL A 48 -9.73 -15.89 12.40
C VAL A 48 -9.49 -17.32 11.90
N SER A 49 -8.23 -17.73 11.88
CA SER A 49 -7.80 -19.08 11.56
C SER A 49 -6.67 -19.54 12.49
N THR A 50 -6.16 -20.75 12.29
CA THR A 50 -4.97 -21.25 13.00
C THR A 50 -3.73 -20.41 12.68
N ASP A 51 -3.61 -19.95 11.43
CA ASP A 51 -2.45 -19.21 10.93
C ASP A 51 -2.59 -17.70 11.18
N THR A 52 -3.83 -17.21 11.23
CA THR A 52 -4.21 -15.82 11.48
C THR A 52 -5.12 -15.74 12.72
N PRO A 53 -4.58 -15.88 13.94
CA PRO A 53 -5.36 -15.76 15.16
C PRO A 53 -6.02 -14.37 15.30
N ALA A 54 -6.97 -14.23 16.22
CA ALA A 54 -7.64 -12.95 16.47
C ALA A 54 -6.62 -11.83 16.77
N GLY A 55 -6.76 -10.70 16.09
CA GLY A 55 -5.86 -9.55 16.20
C GLY A 55 -4.52 -9.70 15.49
N PHE A 56 -4.31 -10.74 14.66
CA PHE A 56 -3.04 -10.96 13.95
C PHE A 56 -2.61 -9.77 13.07
N PHE A 57 -3.57 -9.10 12.43
CA PHE A 57 -3.36 -7.89 11.63
C PHE A 57 -3.82 -6.62 12.35
N GLU A 58 -4.02 -6.66 13.66
CA GLU A 58 -4.37 -5.49 14.47
C GLU A 58 -3.16 -5.04 15.29
N VAL A 59 -2.40 -4.08 14.76
CA VAL A 59 -1.21 -3.55 15.48
C VAL A 59 -1.59 -2.92 16.82
N ASN A 60 -0.77 -3.13 17.84
CA ASN A 60 -0.81 -2.30 19.04
C ASN A 60 -0.17 -0.93 18.74
N THR A 61 -0.99 0.02 18.31
CA THR A 61 -0.56 1.31 17.79
C THR A 61 0.23 2.16 18.80
N ASP A 62 -0.12 2.11 20.09
CA ASP A 62 0.62 2.82 21.15
C ASP A 62 2.05 2.29 21.29
N SER A 63 2.20 0.97 21.30
CA SER A 63 3.51 0.32 21.40
C SER A 63 4.37 0.58 20.17
N TYR A 64 3.75 0.52 18.98
CA TYR A 64 4.39 0.87 17.72
C TYR A 64 4.86 2.33 17.71
N LEU A 65 3.99 3.27 18.09
CA LEU A 65 4.32 4.69 18.16
C LEU A 65 5.46 4.97 19.15
N TYR A 66 5.44 4.33 20.32
CA TYR A 66 6.48 4.50 21.33
C TYR A 66 7.89 4.17 20.80
N ASP A 67 8.06 2.98 20.20
CA ASP A 67 9.36 2.57 19.66
C ASP A 67 9.73 3.36 18.40
N LEU A 68 8.76 3.69 17.55
CA LEU A 68 9.02 4.54 16.39
C LEU A 68 9.55 5.92 16.81
N LEU A 69 8.97 6.55 17.84
CA LEU A 69 9.45 7.84 18.34
C LEU A 69 10.86 7.75 18.91
N LYS A 70 11.19 6.66 19.60
CA LYS A 70 12.56 6.38 20.07
C LYS A 70 13.53 6.33 18.90
N TYR A 71 13.26 5.51 17.87
CA TYR A 71 14.17 5.38 16.74
C TYR A 71 14.20 6.63 15.86
N LYS A 72 13.07 7.33 15.69
CA LYS A 72 13.00 8.63 15.03
C LYS A 72 13.94 9.63 15.70
N ALA A 73 14.01 9.65 17.03
CA ALA A 73 14.93 10.51 17.77
C ALA A 73 16.39 10.06 17.65
N GLU A 74 16.65 8.76 17.74
CA GLU A 74 17.99 8.15 17.65
C GLU A 74 18.65 8.42 16.29
N TYR A 75 17.93 8.13 15.20
CA TYR A 75 18.45 8.18 13.83
C TYR A 75 18.17 9.50 13.09
N ARG A 76 17.66 10.54 13.77
CA ARG A 76 17.24 11.83 13.17
C ARG A 76 18.27 12.55 12.29
N LYS A 77 19.56 12.24 12.45
CA LYS A 77 20.66 12.84 11.67
C LYS A 77 20.98 12.06 10.38
N GLU A 78 20.49 10.84 10.28
CA GLU A 78 20.82 9.88 9.22
C GLU A 78 19.63 9.64 8.31
N ILE A 79 18.42 9.53 8.87
CA ILE A 79 17.19 9.27 8.12
C ILE A 79 15.96 9.85 8.83
N GLN A 80 14.99 10.31 8.05
CA GLN A 80 13.67 10.67 8.56
C GLN A 80 12.79 9.42 8.65
N VAL A 81 12.31 9.10 9.87
CA VAL A 81 11.34 8.02 10.10
C VAL A 81 9.96 8.62 10.33
N SER A 82 8.99 8.22 9.50
CA SER A 82 7.60 8.69 9.56
C SER A 82 6.68 7.63 10.16
N PHE A 83 5.70 8.09 10.93
CA PHE A 83 4.70 7.24 11.60
C PHE A 83 3.47 7.08 10.71
N GLY A 84 3.36 5.98 10.00
CA GLY A 84 2.19 5.69 9.18
C GLY A 84 1.51 4.38 9.54
N ILE A 85 0.44 4.07 8.83
CA ILE A 85 -0.32 2.84 8.94
C ILE A 85 -0.81 2.40 7.56
N GLU A 86 -0.88 1.09 7.34
CA GLU A 86 -1.69 0.52 6.26
C GLU A 86 -3.00 0.02 6.85
N LEU A 87 -4.10 0.69 6.48
CA LEU A 87 -5.44 0.42 6.96
C LEU A 87 -6.20 -0.45 5.94
N GLY A 88 -6.55 -1.66 6.35
CA GLY A 88 -7.47 -2.53 5.62
C GLY A 88 -8.87 -1.95 5.57
N LEU A 89 -9.33 -1.58 4.38
CA LEU A 89 -10.63 -0.94 4.16
C LEU A 89 -11.74 -1.98 3.98
N GLN A 90 -12.83 -1.78 4.72
CA GLN A 90 -14.10 -2.48 4.53
C GLN A 90 -15.27 -1.51 4.67
N ALA A 91 -16.12 -1.39 3.65
CA ALA A 91 -17.18 -0.39 3.56
C ALA A 91 -18.17 -0.39 4.75
N TYR A 92 -18.36 -1.51 5.45
CA TYR A 92 -19.24 -1.60 6.62
C TYR A 92 -18.57 -1.16 7.94
N LEU A 93 -17.26 -0.89 7.94
CA LEU A 93 -16.46 -0.51 9.11
C LEU A 93 -16.10 0.98 9.16
N THR A 94 -16.75 1.83 8.35
CA THR A 94 -16.47 3.27 8.24
C THR A 94 -16.37 4.00 9.58
N GLY A 95 -17.27 3.69 10.53
CA GLY A 95 -17.26 4.29 11.86
C GLY A 95 -16.01 3.93 12.67
N LEU A 96 -15.56 2.67 12.59
CA LEU A 96 -14.35 2.20 13.28
C LEU A 96 -13.09 2.75 12.60
N GLN A 97 -13.04 2.71 11.27
CA GLN A 97 -11.96 3.29 10.47
C GLN A 97 -11.80 4.79 10.75
N SER A 98 -12.91 5.55 10.79
CA SER A 98 -12.88 6.98 11.11
C SER A 98 -12.40 7.22 12.55
N ALA A 99 -12.89 6.46 13.52
CA ALA A 99 -12.41 6.59 14.90
C ALA A 99 -10.90 6.32 15.01
N TYR A 100 -10.40 5.30 14.32
CA TYR A 100 -8.98 4.92 14.34
C TYR A 100 -8.08 5.97 13.68
N THR A 101 -8.43 6.42 12.48
CA THR A 101 -7.67 7.44 11.73
C THR A 101 -7.61 8.79 12.46
N ASN A 102 -8.61 9.10 13.29
CA ASN A 102 -8.65 10.30 14.13
C ASN A 102 -8.03 10.12 15.53
N ALA A 103 -7.68 8.88 15.93
CA ALA A 103 -7.13 8.61 17.25
C ALA A 103 -5.63 8.95 17.37
N PHE A 104 -4.92 9.04 16.23
CA PHE A 104 -3.48 9.26 16.20
C PHE A 104 -3.07 10.28 15.14
N ASP A 105 -2.01 11.03 15.42
CA ASP A 105 -1.42 12.00 14.50
C ASP A 105 -0.51 11.31 13.45
N PHE A 106 -1.10 10.46 12.60
CA PHE A 106 -0.34 9.77 11.54
C PHE A 106 0.34 10.75 10.58
N ASP A 107 1.60 10.48 10.24
CA ASP A 107 2.31 11.17 9.17
C ASP A 107 1.72 10.81 7.80
N PHE A 108 1.24 9.57 7.64
CA PHE A 108 0.79 8.99 6.38
C PHE A 108 -0.15 7.79 6.59
N ILE A 109 -1.21 7.67 5.79
CA ILE A 109 -2.13 6.51 5.82
C ILE A 109 -2.31 5.94 4.43
N ILE A 110 -1.99 4.65 4.28
CA ILE A 110 -2.38 3.85 3.11
C ILE A 110 -3.74 3.23 3.39
N GLY A 111 -4.69 3.37 2.48
CA GLY A 111 -5.90 2.56 2.44
C GLY A 111 -5.70 1.38 1.48
N SER A 112 -5.93 0.15 1.94
CA SER A 112 -5.71 -1.07 1.16
C SER A 112 -6.93 -1.98 1.20
N SER A 113 -7.15 -2.78 0.16
CA SER A 113 -8.18 -3.84 0.17
C SER A 113 -7.52 -5.21 0.33
N HIS A 114 -7.35 -5.66 1.57
CA HIS A 114 -6.89 -7.03 1.86
C HIS A 114 -8.03 -8.05 1.88
N LEU A 115 -9.25 -7.60 2.15
CA LEU A 115 -10.43 -8.44 2.17
C LEU A 115 -11.46 -7.96 1.14
N CYS A 116 -12.03 -8.92 0.43
CA CYS A 116 -13.16 -8.71 -0.46
C CYS A 116 -14.33 -9.56 0.02
N LYS A 117 -15.30 -8.89 0.68
CA LYS A 117 -16.47 -9.52 1.32
C LYS A 117 -16.06 -10.59 2.34
N GLY A 118 -15.15 -10.22 3.25
CA GLY A 118 -14.65 -11.08 4.32
C GLY A 118 -13.77 -12.25 3.86
N ARG A 119 -13.24 -12.21 2.63
CA ARG A 119 -12.33 -13.23 2.08
C ARG A 119 -11.06 -12.56 1.56
N ASP A 120 -9.92 -13.16 1.87
CA ASP A 120 -8.61 -12.67 1.44
C ASP A 120 -8.25 -13.22 0.05
N PRO A 121 -7.94 -12.36 -0.96
CA PRO A 121 -7.39 -12.78 -2.24
C PRO A 121 -6.12 -13.63 -2.18
N TYR A 122 -5.38 -13.62 -1.06
CA TYR A 122 -4.25 -14.53 -0.79
C TYR A 122 -4.69 -16.00 -0.76
N ASP A 123 -5.89 -16.29 -0.23
CA ASP A 123 -6.40 -17.65 -0.12
C ASP A 123 -6.90 -18.15 -1.49
N ALA A 124 -6.45 -19.35 -1.87
CA ALA A 124 -6.92 -20.03 -3.08
C ALA A 124 -8.46 -20.22 -3.10
N LEU A 125 -9.10 -20.34 -1.93
CA LEU A 125 -10.54 -20.39 -1.78
C LEU A 125 -11.25 -19.14 -2.32
N PHE A 126 -10.57 -17.99 -2.35
CA PHE A 126 -11.10 -16.80 -3.01
C PHE A 126 -11.39 -17.08 -4.49
N TYR A 127 -10.63 -17.92 -5.19
CA TYR A 127 -10.83 -18.17 -6.62
C TYR A 127 -11.68 -19.42 -6.93
N GLU A 128 -12.07 -20.19 -5.91
CA GLU A 128 -12.77 -21.46 -6.11
C GLU A 128 -14.19 -21.26 -6.66
N GLY A 129 -14.60 -22.12 -7.60
CA GLY A 129 -15.95 -22.14 -8.15
C GLY A 129 -16.30 -20.98 -9.10
N ARG A 130 -15.32 -20.16 -9.47
CA ARG A 130 -15.49 -19.01 -10.38
C ARG A 130 -14.32 -18.84 -11.34
N THR A 131 -14.51 -18.04 -12.38
CA THR A 131 -13.43 -17.62 -13.26
C THR A 131 -12.54 -16.57 -12.59
N GLU A 132 -11.29 -16.48 -13.03
CA GLU A 132 -10.35 -15.42 -12.60
C GLU A 132 -10.92 -14.02 -12.86
N GLU A 133 -11.63 -13.83 -13.98
CA GLU A 133 -12.25 -12.56 -14.29
C GLU A 133 -13.34 -12.17 -13.30
N GLU A 134 -14.22 -13.09 -12.93
CA GLU A 134 -15.26 -12.85 -11.93
C GLU A 134 -14.65 -12.51 -10.57
N ALA A 135 -13.57 -13.20 -10.17
CA ALA A 135 -12.86 -12.92 -8.93
C ALA A 135 -12.24 -11.51 -8.90
N TYR A 136 -11.55 -11.13 -9.98
CA TYR A 136 -10.93 -9.81 -10.09
C TYR A 136 -11.98 -8.69 -10.18
N ARG A 137 -13.06 -8.89 -10.95
CA ARG A 137 -14.17 -7.93 -11.02
C ARG A 137 -14.82 -7.71 -9.66
N GLU A 138 -15.03 -8.78 -8.86
CA GLU A 138 -15.57 -8.62 -7.51
C GLU A 138 -14.63 -7.81 -6.62
N TYR A 139 -13.33 -8.10 -6.66
CA TYR A 139 -12.31 -7.35 -5.91
C TYR A 139 -12.27 -5.86 -6.30
N PHE A 140 -12.22 -5.54 -7.60
CA PHE A 140 -12.23 -4.14 -8.03
C PHE A 140 -13.57 -3.44 -7.71
N SER A 141 -14.67 -4.18 -7.70
CA SER A 141 -15.96 -3.63 -7.23
C SER A 141 -15.94 -3.33 -5.73
N SER A 142 -15.29 -4.17 -4.90
CA SER A 142 -15.16 -3.86 -3.47
C SER A 142 -14.26 -2.65 -3.20
N ILE A 143 -13.29 -2.37 -4.07
CA ILE A 143 -12.51 -1.10 -4.00
C ILE A 143 -13.43 0.11 -4.20
N ILE A 144 -14.34 0.05 -5.17
CA ILE A 144 -15.32 1.12 -5.42
C ILE A 144 -16.22 1.29 -4.19
N GLU A 145 -16.76 0.19 -3.65
CA GLU A 145 -17.59 0.23 -2.43
C GLU A 145 -16.84 0.85 -1.24
N ASN A 146 -15.56 0.50 -1.06
CA ASN A 146 -14.71 1.07 -0.01
C ASN A 146 -14.49 2.58 -0.21
N LEU A 147 -14.18 3.03 -1.43
CA LEU A 147 -13.94 4.44 -1.76
C LEU A 147 -15.21 5.30 -1.68
N GLU A 148 -16.37 4.73 -1.98
CA GLU A 148 -17.67 5.42 -1.83
C GLU A 148 -18.07 5.56 -0.35
N ALA A 149 -17.56 4.67 0.52
CA ALA A 149 -17.91 4.63 1.94
C ALA A 149 -16.92 5.40 2.84
N PHE A 150 -15.62 5.39 2.53
CA PHE A 150 -14.56 5.94 3.37
C PHE A 150 -13.43 6.58 2.57
N HIS A 151 -12.94 7.72 3.04
CA HIS A 151 -11.93 8.52 2.32
C HIS A 151 -10.95 9.28 3.26
N ASP A 152 -10.88 8.96 4.56
CA ASP A 152 -9.91 9.58 5.48
C ASP A 152 -8.57 8.82 5.46
N PHE A 153 -7.90 8.84 4.31
CA PHE A 153 -6.56 8.30 4.07
C PHE A 153 -5.89 9.01 2.88
N ASP A 154 -4.60 8.79 2.64
CA ASP A 154 -3.81 9.64 1.74
C ASP A 154 -3.55 8.99 0.37
N ILE A 155 -3.31 7.68 0.36
CA ILE A 155 -2.95 6.90 -0.82
C ILE A 155 -3.71 5.59 -0.81
N TYR A 156 -4.13 5.13 -1.99
CA TYR A 156 -4.59 3.76 -2.17
C TYR A 156 -3.42 2.80 -2.45
N GLY A 157 -3.24 1.80 -1.60
CA GLY A 157 -2.18 0.79 -1.67
C GLY A 157 -2.45 -0.26 -2.76
N HIS A 158 -1.38 -0.78 -3.36
CA HIS A 158 -1.34 -1.91 -4.31
C HIS A 158 -2.68 -2.25 -4.99
N LEU A 159 -3.22 -1.30 -5.77
CA LEU A 159 -4.63 -1.27 -6.23
C LEU A 159 -5.13 -2.57 -6.88
N ASP A 160 -4.25 -3.35 -7.52
CA ASP A 160 -4.54 -4.63 -8.16
C ASP A 160 -3.93 -5.84 -7.43
N TYR A 161 -3.83 -5.77 -6.10
CA TYR A 161 -3.36 -6.84 -5.19
C TYR A 161 -3.87 -8.24 -5.54
N VAL A 162 -5.16 -8.36 -5.90
CA VAL A 162 -5.80 -9.62 -6.31
C VAL A 162 -5.03 -10.36 -7.43
N VAL A 163 -4.33 -9.62 -8.30
CA VAL A 163 -3.56 -10.18 -9.41
C VAL A 163 -2.35 -10.96 -8.91
N ARG A 164 -1.81 -10.61 -7.74
CA ARG A 164 -0.66 -11.28 -7.10
C ARG A 164 -0.90 -12.77 -6.88
N TYR A 165 -2.14 -13.15 -6.58
CA TYR A 165 -2.51 -14.50 -6.15
C TYR A 165 -3.48 -15.24 -7.07
N GLY A 166 -4.09 -14.57 -8.05
CA GLY A 166 -4.98 -15.27 -8.98
C GLY A 166 -4.26 -16.36 -9.79
N PRO A 167 -4.98 -17.41 -10.26
CA PRO A 167 -4.37 -18.61 -10.85
C PRO A 167 -3.48 -18.34 -12.07
N GLY A 168 -3.86 -17.38 -12.91
CA GLY A 168 -3.13 -16.89 -14.08
C GLY A 168 -2.24 -15.69 -13.80
N LYS A 169 -2.36 -15.07 -12.62
CA LYS A 169 -1.69 -13.83 -12.23
C LYS A 169 -1.84 -12.75 -13.32
N ASP A 170 -0.74 -12.15 -13.75
CA ASP A 170 -0.72 -11.12 -14.78
C ASP A 170 -0.82 -11.64 -16.22
N LYS A 171 -1.03 -12.94 -16.45
CA LYS A 171 -1.08 -13.49 -17.83
C LYS A 171 -2.31 -13.03 -18.61
N ASN A 172 -3.46 -12.90 -17.93
CA ASN A 172 -4.74 -12.56 -18.55
C ASN A 172 -5.32 -11.24 -17.99
N TYR A 173 -4.50 -10.49 -17.27
CA TYR A 173 -4.86 -9.23 -16.65
C TYR A 173 -4.33 -8.06 -17.49
N THR A 174 -5.23 -7.15 -17.85
CA THR A 174 -4.93 -5.91 -18.58
C THR A 174 -5.90 -4.84 -18.09
N TYR A 175 -5.51 -3.57 -18.19
CA TYR A 175 -6.40 -2.46 -17.87
C TYR A 175 -7.68 -2.50 -18.72
N GLU A 176 -7.57 -2.77 -20.02
CA GLU A 176 -8.71 -2.76 -20.98
C GLU A 176 -9.80 -3.75 -20.58
N LYS A 177 -9.42 -4.90 -20.01
CA LYS A 177 -10.36 -5.94 -19.58
C LYS A 177 -11.24 -5.51 -18.40
N TYR A 178 -10.74 -4.60 -17.56
CA TYR A 178 -11.42 -4.10 -16.35
C TYR A 178 -11.58 -2.57 -16.39
N GLN A 179 -11.55 -1.99 -17.59
CA GLN A 179 -11.49 -0.54 -17.80
C GLN A 179 -12.67 0.17 -17.15
N ASP A 180 -13.86 -0.42 -17.20
CA ASP A 180 -15.07 0.11 -16.57
C ASP A 180 -14.90 0.34 -15.05
N LEU A 181 -14.25 -0.62 -14.38
CA LEU A 181 -13.99 -0.55 -12.95
C LEU A 181 -12.82 0.40 -12.64
N PHE A 182 -11.72 0.31 -13.39
CA PHE A 182 -10.58 1.20 -13.19
C PHE A 182 -10.92 2.66 -13.45
N GLU A 183 -11.71 2.99 -14.48
CA GLU A 183 -12.13 4.37 -14.70
C GLU A 183 -12.90 4.91 -13.48
N ARG A 184 -13.84 4.14 -12.93
CA ARG A 184 -14.60 4.54 -11.75
C ARG A 184 -13.71 4.69 -10.50
N ILE A 185 -12.79 3.76 -10.29
CA ILE A 185 -11.84 3.81 -9.18
C ILE A 185 -10.96 5.06 -9.29
N LEU A 186 -10.37 5.32 -10.46
CA LEU A 186 -9.51 6.48 -10.68
C LEU A 186 -10.28 7.80 -10.50
N ASP A 187 -11.53 7.88 -10.97
CA ASP A 187 -12.38 9.04 -10.74
C ASP A 187 -12.63 9.26 -9.24
N LEU A 188 -12.96 8.22 -8.48
CA LEU A 188 -13.14 8.30 -7.03
C LEU A 188 -11.87 8.72 -6.28
N LEU A 189 -10.70 8.22 -6.68
CA LEU A 189 -9.43 8.65 -6.08
C LEU A 189 -9.22 10.15 -6.27
N LEU A 190 -9.43 10.66 -7.49
CA LEU A 190 -9.24 12.08 -7.82
C LEU A 190 -10.30 12.97 -7.15
N GLU A 191 -11.57 12.55 -7.14
CA GLU A 191 -12.68 13.26 -6.50
C GLU A 191 -12.44 13.46 -5.00
N ASN A 192 -11.83 12.46 -4.34
CA ASN A 192 -11.55 12.49 -2.91
C ASN A 192 -10.13 13.00 -2.57
N GLY A 193 -9.33 13.38 -3.57
CA GLY A 193 -7.96 13.87 -3.35
C GLY A 193 -6.98 12.79 -2.86
N ILE A 194 -7.31 11.52 -3.07
CA ILE A 194 -6.52 10.36 -2.69
C ILE A 194 -5.53 10.07 -3.83
N GLY A 195 -4.25 9.89 -3.49
CA GLY A 195 -3.25 9.51 -4.47
C GLY A 195 -3.14 7.99 -4.66
N MET A 196 -2.16 7.57 -5.44
CA MET A 196 -1.97 6.17 -5.80
C MET A 196 -0.58 5.67 -5.43
N GLU A 197 -0.49 4.44 -4.94
CA GLU A 197 0.80 3.80 -4.70
C GLU A 197 1.37 3.18 -5.99
N ILE A 198 2.70 3.29 -6.16
CA ILE A 198 3.48 2.33 -6.95
C ILE A 198 4.22 1.37 -6.02
N ASN A 199 3.72 0.14 -5.97
CA ASN A 199 4.21 -0.89 -5.08
C ASN A 199 5.08 -1.90 -5.84
N THR A 200 6.30 -2.12 -5.36
CA THR A 200 7.24 -3.05 -6.00
C THR A 200 7.14 -4.50 -5.52
N GLY A 201 6.33 -4.75 -4.48
CA GLY A 201 6.18 -6.06 -3.84
C GLY A 201 5.68 -7.15 -4.78
N GLY A 202 4.81 -6.83 -5.74
CA GLY A 202 4.26 -7.78 -6.71
C GLY A 202 5.32 -8.56 -7.50
N LEU A 203 6.49 -7.95 -7.74
CA LEU A 203 7.59 -8.60 -8.45
C LEU A 203 8.18 -9.78 -7.68
N ARG A 204 8.18 -9.74 -6.34
CA ARG A 204 8.64 -10.86 -5.50
C ARG A 204 7.74 -12.09 -5.64
N TYR A 205 6.47 -11.86 -5.99
CA TYR A 205 5.47 -12.90 -6.23
C TYR A 205 5.40 -13.34 -7.70
N GLY A 206 6.36 -12.91 -8.53
CA GLY A 206 6.49 -13.36 -9.92
C GLY A 206 5.59 -12.64 -10.90
N LEU A 207 5.05 -11.47 -10.54
CA LEU A 207 4.45 -10.55 -11.50
C LEU A 207 5.54 -9.91 -12.37
N LYS A 208 5.19 -9.56 -13.59
CA LYS A 208 6.06 -8.86 -14.54
C LYS A 208 6.04 -7.36 -14.27
N GLU A 209 4.92 -6.81 -13.85
CA GLU A 209 4.72 -5.38 -13.59
C GLU A 209 4.65 -5.07 -12.09
N LEU A 210 4.76 -3.78 -11.76
CA LEU A 210 4.51 -3.26 -10.42
C LEU A 210 3.00 -3.24 -10.16
N HIS A 211 2.57 -3.00 -8.92
CA HIS A 211 1.17 -2.70 -8.64
C HIS A 211 0.94 -1.18 -8.60
N PRO A 212 -0.12 -0.66 -9.25
CA PRO A 212 -0.87 -1.31 -10.30
C PRO A 212 -0.09 -1.44 -11.61
N CYS A 213 -0.62 -2.21 -12.56
CA CYS A 213 -0.04 -2.27 -13.90
C CYS A 213 0.14 -0.87 -14.53
N ARG A 214 1.14 -0.75 -15.41
CA ARG A 214 1.57 0.52 -16.02
C ARG A 214 0.41 1.32 -16.58
N LYS A 215 -0.54 0.65 -17.24
CA LYS A 215 -1.64 1.31 -17.94
C LYS A 215 -2.59 2.05 -16.98
N VAL A 216 -2.76 1.56 -15.76
CA VAL A 216 -3.53 2.24 -14.71
C VAL A 216 -2.82 3.53 -14.30
N LEU A 217 -1.49 3.52 -14.14
CA LEU A 217 -0.71 4.73 -13.82
C LEU A 217 -0.70 5.75 -14.96
N GLU A 218 -0.55 5.32 -16.21
CA GLU A 218 -0.71 6.20 -17.38
C GLU A 218 -2.07 6.89 -17.34
N ARG A 219 -3.13 6.12 -17.08
CA ARG A 219 -4.49 6.66 -17.05
C ARG A 219 -4.72 7.62 -15.88
N TYR A 220 -4.19 7.30 -14.70
CA TYR A 220 -4.21 8.21 -13.55
C TYR A 220 -3.56 9.55 -13.89
N ARG A 221 -2.39 9.53 -14.54
CA ARG A 221 -1.71 10.75 -15.03
C ARG A 221 -2.56 11.51 -16.03
N GLU A 222 -3.12 10.84 -17.05
CA GLU A 222 -3.96 11.45 -18.08
C GLU A 222 -5.17 12.18 -17.51
N LYS A 223 -5.76 11.66 -16.42
CA LYS A 223 -6.87 12.28 -15.70
C LYS A 223 -6.46 13.44 -14.78
N GLY A 224 -5.17 13.78 -14.73
CA GLY A 224 -4.64 14.87 -13.91
C GLY A 224 -4.14 14.43 -12.52
N GLY A 225 -4.00 13.13 -12.28
CA GLY A 225 -3.37 12.61 -11.08
C GLY A 225 -1.90 12.99 -10.98
N GLU A 226 -1.50 13.45 -9.79
CA GLU A 226 -0.13 13.91 -9.49
C GLU A 226 0.47 13.21 -8.27
N THR A 227 -0.38 12.78 -7.32
CA THR A 227 0.05 12.28 -6.03
C THR A 227 0.34 10.78 -6.12
N VAL A 228 1.62 10.43 -6.20
CA VAL A 228 2.09 9.04 -6.30
C VAL A 228 3.20 8.76 -5.30
N THR A 229 3.01 7.80 -4.39
CA THR A 229 4.07 7.29 -3.49
C THR A 229 4.74 6.05 -4.08
N VAL A 230 5.91 5.70 -3.55
CA VAL A 230 6.61 4.47 -3.90
C VAL A 230 6.87 3.66 -2.64
N GLY A 231 6.44 2.40 -2.68
CA GLY A 231 6.51 1.48 -1.54
C GLY A 231 7.11 0.14 -1.96
N SER A 232 7.95 -0.44 -1.11
CA SER A 232 8.47 -1.78 -1.35
C SER A 232 7.60 -2.89 -0.78
N ASP A 233 6.68 -2.59 0.15
CA ASP A 233 5.87 -3.60 0.85
C ASP A 233 6.81 -4.61 1.55
N ALA A 234 7.91 -4.09 2.12
CA ALA A 234 8.96 -4.92 2.68
C ALA A 234 8.58 -5.37 4.09
N HIS A 235 8.55 -6.69 4.27
CA HIS A 235 8.38 -7.38 5.55
C HIS A 235 9.72 -7.87 6.12
N ARG A 236 10.82 -7.60 5.41
CA ARG A 236 12.19 -7.99 5.77
C ARG A 236 13.18 -6.93 5.28
N PRO A 237 14.33 -6.75 5.96
CA PRO A 237 15.32 -5.74 5.55
C PRO A 237 15.80 -5.90 4.09
N GLU A 238 15.99 -7.12 3.62
CA GLU A 238 16.46 -7.43 2.26
C GLU A 238 15.52 -6.94 1.15
N ASP A 239 14.23 -6.75 1.44
CA ASP A 239 13.23 -6.33 0.47
C ASP A 239 13.05 -4.81 0.37
N ILE A 240 13.66 -4.05 1.29
CA ILE A 240 13.63 -2.58 1.29
C ILE A 240 14.22 -2.04 -0.02
N CYS A 241 13.52 -1.09 -0.65
CA CYS A 241 13.87 -0.50 -1.96
C CYS A 241 14.02 -1.50 -3.12
N ARG A 242 13.60 -2.76 -2.94
CA ARG A 242 13.73 -3.76 -3.99
C ARG A 242 12.97 -3.30 -5.23
N GLU A 243 13.63 -3.33 -6.39
CA GLU A 243 13.08 -2.91 -7.69
C GLU A 243 12.69 -1.42 -7.80
N PHE A 244 13.15 -0.53 -6.91
CA PHE A 244 12.88 0.90 -7.01
C PHE A 244 13.42 1.55 -8.30
N GLY A 245 14.45 0.98 -8.93
CA GLY A 245 14.89 1.44 -10.26
C GLY A 245 13.82 1.24 -11.35
N ARG A 246 12.99 0.20 -11.23
CA ARG A 246 11.85 -0.01 -12.12
C ARG A 246 10.72 0.97 -11.84
N ALA A 247 10.45 1.28 -10.56
CA ALA A 247 9.49 2.31 -10.18
C ALA A 247 9.92 3.69 -10.71
N GLU A 248 11.21 4.05 -10.59
CA GLU A 248 11.77 5.29 -11.13
C GLU A 248 11.57 5.38 -12.65
N THR A 249 11.86 4.30 -13.37
CA THR A 249 11.68 4.24 -14.83
C THR A 249 10.20 4.36 -15.21
N LEU A 250 9.32 3.61 -14.53
CA LEU A 250 7.88 3.63 -14.76
C LEU A 250 7.31 5.05 -14.58
N LEU A 251 7.64 5.72 -13.48
CA LEU A 251 7.18 7.08 -13.21
C LEU A 251 7.62 8.06 -14.31
N LYS A 252 8.90 8.00 -14.71
CA LYS A 252 9.45 8.86 -15.78
C LYS A 252 8.76 8.61 -17.12
N ASP A 253 8.58 7.34 -17.50
CA ASP A 253 7.89 6.95 -18.73
C ASP A 253 6.43 7.41 -18.75
N CYS A 254 5.75 7.37 -17.61
CA CYS A 254 4.38 7.85 -17.45
C CYS A 254 4.28 9.38 -17.30
N GLY A 255 5.39 10.12 -17.44
CA GLY A 255 5.38 11.58 -17.45
C GLY A 255 5.38 12.25 -16.07
N PHE A 256 5.73 11.53 -15.01
CA PHE A 256 5.95 12.13 -13.69
C PHE A 256 7.36 12.72 -13.60
N SER A 257 7.45 13.92 -13.00
CA SER A 257 8.73 14.58 -12.69
C SER A 257 9.12 14.48 -11.21
N TYR A 258 8.25 13.89 -10.40
CA TYR A 258 8.40 13.74 -8.97
C TYR A 258 7.67 12.48 -8.48
N TYR A 259 8.03 12.05 -7.28
CA TYR A 259 7.23 11.16 -6.44
C TYR A 259 6.83 11.92 -5.16
N THR A 260 5.87 11.39 -4.42
CA THR A 260 5.29 12.06 -3.25
C THR A 260 5.78 11.38 -1.97
N VAL A 261 6.05 12.20 -0.97
CA VAL A 261 6.24 11.80 0.43
C VAL A 261 5.24 12.57 1.30
N PHE A 262 4.93 12.06 2.47
CA PHE A 262 3.97 12.68 3.38
C PHE A 262 4.59 12.97 4.76
N SER A 263 4.13 14.05 5.37
CA SER A 263 4.28 14.29 6.80
C SER A 263 3.02 14.98 7.32
N LYS A 264 2.51 14.52 8.47
CA LYS A 264 1.23 14.97 9.03
C LYS A 264 0.12 15.03 7.98
N ARG A 265 -0.06 13.96 7.19
CA ARG A 265 -1.06 13.84 6.12
C ARG A 265 -0.92 14.90 5.01
N THR A 266 0.20 15.62 4.94
CA THR A 266 0.46 16.68 3.95
C THR A 266 1.49 16.20 2.92
N PRO A 267 1.17 16.23 1.62
CA PRO A 267 2.07 15.77 0.58
C PRO A 267 3.22 16.76 0.32
N SER A 268 4.37 16.21 -0.07
CA SER A 268 5.53 16.94 -0.59
C SER A 268 6.08 16.21 -1.80
N TYR A 269 6.34 16.95 -2.88
CA TYR A 269 6.76 16.40 -4.16
C TYR A 269 8.29 16.44 -4.30
N ILE A 270 8.90 15.26 -4.40
CA ILE A 270 10.34 15.06 -4.49
C ILE A 270 10.72 14.71 -5.92
N LYS A 271 11.66 15.46 -6.49
CA LYS A 271 12.07 15.32 -7.89
C LYS A 271 12.70 13.96 -8.19
N LEU A 272 12.35 13.37 -9.34
CA LEU A 272 12.91 12.14 -9.92
C LEU A 272 14.22 12.36 -10.71
#